data_AF-A0A1A7R874-F1
#
_entry.id   AF-A0A1A7R874-F1
#
_cell.length_a   1.000
_cell.length_b   1.000
_cell.length_c   1.000
_cell.angle_alpha   90.00
_cell.angle_beta   90.00
_cell.angle_gamma   90.00
#
_symmetry.space_group_name_H-M   'P 1'
#
loop_
_entity.id
_entity.type
_entity.pdbx_description
1 polymer ?
#
loop_
_entity_poly.entity_id
_entity_poly.type
_entity_poly.pdbx_seq_one_letter_code
_entity_poly.pdbx_strand_id
1 'polypeptide(L)'
;MSSQFNKKLTFIGLKSITKKTILMLCLFAQVPCIQAATTSAQQVQKATWYRYYDSKGVANISTNVTPNHIRYGYEALDQNMQVIKRNRPYNAESDVRQAPQRAAQARQQDADLKLKKAYTNSRTAAAKKRDALTGIRKQIVFEQEQLKQLQTDRVLFVRQEREYFRKGETVPAKLKTTLNNNQKNMVAKKEYIQSLQTRYRNTEAEYDRIISRLKAME
;
A
#
# COMPACT_ATOMS: atom_id res chain seq x y z
N MET A 1 1.35 49.67 -41.56
CA MET A 1 1.12 51.13 -41.64
C MET A 1 -0.27 51.36 -41.09
N SER A 2 -0.38 51.56 -39.77
CA SER A 2 -0.54 52.88 -39.11
C SER A 2 -1.84 53.54 -39.58
N SER A 3 -2.83 53.77 -38.71
CA SER A 3 -3.08 55.06 -38.04
C SER A 3 -4.61 55.24 -38.02
N GLN A 4 -5.33 55.88 -37.09
CA GLN A 4 -5.07 56.53 -35.81
C GLN A 4 -6.38 56.56 -35.01
N PHE A 5 -6.21 56.66 -33.69
CA PHE A 5 -7.15 57.20 -32.72
C PHE A 5 -7.70 58.60 -33.07
N ASN A 6 -8.92 58.92 -32.60
CA ASN A 6 -9.22 60.07 -31.70
C ASN A 6 -10.76 60.21 -31.53
N LYS A 7 -11.32 59.95 -30.34
CA LYS A 7 -11.59 60.86 -29.18
C LYS A 7 -12.78 61.84 -29.37
N LYS A 8 -13.76 61.77 -28.43
CA LYS A 8 -14.24 62.81 -27.47
C LYS A 8 -15.65 62.42 -26.94
N LEU A 9 -15.84 62.19 -25.63
CA LEU A 9 -16.37 63.10 -24.57
C LEU A 9 -17.82 63.57 -24.92
N THR A 10 -18.89 63.57 -24.09
CA THR A 10 -19.11 63.65 -22.63
C THR A 10 -20.65 63.63 -22.39
N PHE A 11 -21.18 62.92 -21.38
CA PHE A 11 -21.83 63.45 -20.16
C PHE A 11 -23.39 63.56 -20.14
N ILE A 12 -23.98 62.75 -19.24
CA ILE A 12 -25.10 62.96 -18.30
C ILE A 12 -26.45 63.56 -18.77
N GLY A 13 -27.53 62.82 -18.46
CA GLY A 13 -28.92 63.28 -18.51
C GLY A 13 -29.91 62.36 -17.75
N LEU A 14 -29.90 62.49 -16.43
CA LEU A 14 -30.91 62.18 -15.40
C LEU A 14 -32.34 61.66 -15.75
N LYS A 15 -32.80 60.71 -14.90
CA LYS A 15 -34.10 60.68 -14.16
C LYS A 15 -35.26 59.83 -14.73
N SER A 16 -35.58 58.72 -14.05
CA SER A 16 -36.78 58.67 -13.20
C SER A 16 -36.68 57.55 -12.16
N ILE A 17 -37.01 57.93 -10.93
CA ILE A 17 -37.03 57.13 -9.69
C ILE A 17 -38.47 56.65 -9.48
N THR A 18 -38.66 55.52 -8.81
CA THR A 18 -39.70 55.18 -7.78
C THR A 18 -40.17 53.74 -7.97
N LYS A 19 -40.44 52.89 -6.98
CA LYS A 19 -40.40 52.80 -5.50
C LYS A 19 -40.46 51.25 -5.30
N LYS A 20 -39.66 50.58 -4.46
CA LYS A 20 -39.86 50.46 -3.01
C LYS A 20 -38.70 49.64 -2.44
N THR A 21 -37.80 50.31 -1.75
CA THR A 21 -37.01 49.75 -0.65
C THR A 21 -37.63 50.27 0.64
N ILE A 22 -38.21 49.38 1.45
CA ILE A 22 -38.50 49.55 2.89
C ILE A 22 -38.35 48.12 3.42
N LEU A 23 -37.28 47.72 4.09
CA LEU A 23 -36.95 48.02 5.48
C LEU A 23 -35.49 47.56 5.74
N MET A 24 -34.48 48.39 5.46
CA MET A 24 -33.60 49.07 6.42
C MET A 24 -33.47 48.49 7.84
N LEU A 25 -32.21 48.15 8.17
CA LEU A 25 -31.47 48.54 9.39
C LEU A 25 -31.62 47.70 10.67
N CYS A 26 -30.60 46.88 10.92
CA CYS A 26 -29.97 46.79 12.24
C CYS A 26 -28.47 46.54 12.04
N LEU A 27 -27.71 47.64 12.03
CA LEU A 27 -26.27 47.67 12.21
C LEU A 27 -26.04 47.67 13.73
N PHE A 28 -25.51 46.59 14.30
CA PHE A 28 -24.92 46.61 15.64
C PHE A 28 -23.59 45.86 15.63
N ALA A 29 -22.58 46.56 16.14
CA ALA A 29 -21.18 46.22 16.22
C ALA A 29 -20.93 44.78 16.73
N GLN A 30 -20.15 44.01 15.97
CA GLN A 30 -19.55 42.78 16.46
C GLN A 30 -18.08 43.08 16.76
N VAL A 31 -17.83 43.28 18.06
CA VAL A 31 -16.52 43.34 18.69
C VAL A 31 -15.72 42.07 18.34
N PRO A 32 -14.46 42.16 17.87
CA PRO A 32 -13.59 40.98 17.85
C PRO A 32 -13.22 40.65 19.30
N CYS A 33 -13.97 39.73 19.91
CA CYS A 33 -13.57 39.09 21.16
C CYS A 33 -12.33 38.25 20.83
N ILE A 34 -11.15 38.77 21.16
CA ILE A 34 -9.92 38.01 21.20
C ILE A 34 -10.11 36.96 22.30
N GLN A 35 -10.60 35.78 21.91
CA GLN A 35 -10.52 34.61 22.76
C GLN A 35 -9.05 34.22 22.80
N ALA A 36 -8.35 34.67 23.84
CA ALA A 36 -7.13 34.02 24.27
C ALA A 36 -7.50 32.59 24.63
N ALA A 37 -7.39 31.67 23.66
CA ALA A 37 -7.32 30.25 23.95
C ALA A 37 -6.08 30.08 24.81
N THR A 38 -6.28 30.03 26.13
CA THR A 38 -5.30 29.47 27.04
C THR A 38 -5.20 27.99 26.70
N THR A 39 -4.37 27.68 25.72
CA THR A 39 -3.72 26.38 25.63
C THR A 39 -2.89 26.25 26.90
N SER A 40 -3.54 25.84 27.99
CA SER A 40 -2.84 25.21 29.08
C SER A 40 -2.19 23.98 28.45
N ALA A 41 -0.91 24.11 28.13
CA ALA A 41 -0.07 22.96 27.96
C ALA A 41 -0.24 22.18 29.27
N GLN A 42 -1.06 21.12 29.26
CA GLN A 42 -1.10 20.16 30.33
C GLN A 42 0.31 19.60 30.40
N GLN A 43 1.15 20.21 31.23
CA GLN A 43 2.40 19.62 31.65
C GLN A 43 2.01 18.23 32.14
N VAL A 44 2.47 17.20 31.42
CA VAL A 44 2.26 15.82 31.81
C VAL A 44 2.89 15.69 33.20
N GLN A 45 2.05 15.76 34.24
CA GLN A 45 2.51 15.71 35.61
C GLN A 45 3.24 14.39 35.80
N LYS A 46 4.52 14.47 36.14
CA LYS A 46 5.39 13.30 36.28
C LYS A 46 5.09 12.63 37.62
N ALA A 47 4.86 11.32 37.58
CA ALA A 47 4.72 10.53 38.80
C ALA A 47 5.99 10.63 39.65
N THR A 48 5.81 11.00 40.91
CA THR A 48 6.88 11.04 41.93
C THR A 48 6.77 9.87 42.88
N TRP A 49 5.53 9.44 43.18
CA TRP A 49 5.26 8.31 44.06
C TRP A 49 4.27 7.33 43.43
N TYR A 50 4.33 6.09 43.88
CA TYR A 50 3.40 5.04 43.53
C TYR A 50 2.81 4.46 44.80
N ARG A 51 1.49 4.32 44.84
CA ARG A 51 0.75 3.80 45.99
C ARG A 51 -0.07 2.60 45.60
N TYR A 52 -0.01 1.52 46.36
CA TYR A 52 -0.99 0.43 46.28
C TYR A 52 -1.63 0.16 47.64
N TYR A 53 -2.77 -0.51 47.61
CA TYR A 53 -3.42 -1.05 48.81
C TYR A 53 -3.21 -2.55 48.83
N ASP A 54 -2.70 -3.09 49.94
CA ASP A 54 -2.60 -4.53 50.11
C ASP A 54 -3.98 -5.15 50.39
N SER A 55 -4.03 -6.48 50.57
CA SER A 55 -5.28 -7.19 50.87
C SER A 55 -5.94 -6.79 52.19
N LYS A 56 -5.25 -6.05 53.06
CA LYS A 56 -5.76 -5.51 54.33
C LYS A 56 -6.17 -4.03 54.21
N GLY A 57 -6.07 -3.44 53.01
CA GLY A 57 -6.38 -2.04 52.77
C GLY A 57 -5.29 -1.07 53.24
N VAL A 58 -4.08 -1.54 53.56
CA VAL A 58 -2.98 -0.68 54.00
C VAL A 58 -2.30 -0.04 52.79
N ALA A 59 -2.21 1.29 52.82
CA ALA A 59 -1.52 2.06 51.79
C ALA A 59 -0.01 1.86 51.90
N ASN A 60 0.60 1.37 50.83
CA ASN A 60 2.04 1.21 50.69
C ASN A 60 2.52 2.13 49.58
N ILE A 61 3.52 2.99 49.87
CA ILE A 61 4.02 4.00 48.94
C ILE A 61 5.50 3.75 48.66
N SER A 62 5.90 3.84 47.39
CA SER A 62 7.31 3.83 47.00
C SER A 62 7.57 4.77 45.81
N THR A 63 8.83 5.16 45.65
CA THR A 63 9.28 5.98 44.50
C THR A 63 9.29 5.19 43.19
N ASN A 64 9.30 3.85 43.25
CA ASN A 64 9.33 2.96 42.11
C ASN A 64 8.15 1.97 42.15
N VAL A 65 7.69 1.51 40.98
CA VAL A 65 6.66 0.47 40.87
C VAL A 65 7.26 -0.90 41.23
N THR A 66 6.68 -1.60 42.21
CA THR A 66 7.11 -2.95 42.63
C THR A 66 6.15 -4.03 42.12
N PRO A 67 6.52 -5.33 42.16
CA PRO A 67 5.60 -6.41 41.80
C PRO A 67 4.27 -6.39 42.57
N ASN A 68 4.27 -5.93 43.83
CA ASN A 68 3.03 -5.77 44.61
C ASN A 68 2.10 -4.69 44.04
N HIS A 69 2.66 -3.59 43.53
CA HIS A 69 1.88 -2.55 42.84
C HIS A 69 1.19 -3.13 41.60
N ILE A 70 1.91 -3.93 40.81
CA ILE A 70 1.35 -4.60 39.63
C ILE A 70 0.26 -5.60 40.03
N ARG A 71 0.50 -6.39 41.09
CA ARG A 71 -0.44 -7.39 41.58
C ARG A 71 -1.75 -6.81 42.10
N TYR A 72 -1.69 -5.71 42.88
CA TYR A 72 -2.87 -5.13 43.52
C TYR A 72 -3.46 -3.93 42.77
N GLY A 73 -2.81 -3.50 41.69
CA GLY A 73 -3.08 -2.20 41.08
C GLY A 73 -2.48 -1.09 41.93
N TYR A 74 -2.27 0.06 41.32
CA TYR A 74 -1.62 1.17 42.00
C TYR A 74 -2.04 2.51 41.44
N GLU A 75 -1.81 3.55 42.21
CA GLU A 75 -2.02 4.93 41.85
C GLU A 75 -0.66 5.59 41.69
N ALA A 76 -0.46 6.28 40.57
CA ALA A 76 0.66 7.18 40.41
C ALA A 76 0.27 8.53 41.00
N LEU A 77 1.17 9.09 41.81
CA LEU A 77 0.98 10.31 42.57
C LEU A 77 2.01 11.36 42.13
N ASP A 78 1.63 12.63 42.15
CA ASP A 78 2.55 13.75 41.92
C ASP A 78 3.38 14.07 43.19
N GLN A 79 4.18 15.15 43.14
CA GLN A 79 4.99 15.61 44.27
C GLN A 79 4.15 16.02 45.49
N ASN A 80 2.89 16.40 45.29
CA ASN A 80 1.96 16.83 46.33
C ASN A 80 1.08 15.67 46.83
N MET A 81 1.43 14.42 46.50
CA MET A 81 0.66 13.22 46.85
C MET A 81 -0.75 13.18 46.25
N GLN A 82 -0.99 13.89 45.14
CA GLN A 82 -2.26 13.85 44.41
C GLN A 82 -2.25 12.74 43.35
N VAL A 83 -3.35 12.01 43.22
CA VAL A 83 -3.48 10.92 42.24
C VAL A 83 -3.59 11.50 40.83
N ILE A 84 -2.59 11.20 40.00
CA ILE A 84 -2.56 11.61 38.59
C ILE A 84 -2.95 10.47 37.64
N LYS A 85 -2.84 9.20 38.08
CA LYS A 85 -3.26 8.03 37.29
C LYS A 85 -3.59 6.84 38.19
N ARG A 86 -4.60 6.06 37.82
CA ARG A 86 -4.92 4.77 38.44
C ARG A 86 -4.67 3.61 37.48
N ASN A 87 -3.85 2.66 37.90
CA ASN A 87 -3.52 1.44 37.18
C ASN A 87 -4.23 0.25 37.84
N ARG A 88 -4.90 -0.56 37.03
CA ARG A 88 -5.64 -1.74 37.51
C ARG A 88 -4.66 -2.86 37.91
N PRO A 89 -5.09 -3.76 38.83
CA PRO A 89 -4.38 -5.01 39.09
C PRO A 89 -4.09 -5.77 37.80
N TYR A 90 -2.91 -6.39 37.72
CA TYR A 90 -2.58 -7.30 36.61
C TYR A 90 -3.52 -8.50 36.60
N ASN A 91 -4.04 -8.81 35.42
CA ASN A 91 -4.95 -9.93 35.20
C ASN A 91 -4.32 -10.89 34.17
N ALA A 92 -3.78 -12.00 34.68
CA ALA A 92 -3.11 -13.02 33.87
C ALA A 92 -4.04 -13.65 32.82
N GLU A 93 -5.33 -13.88 33.15
CA GLU A 93 -6.28 -14.45 32.19
C GLU A 93 -6.53 -13.51 31.01
N SER A 94 -6.68 -12.21 31.28
CA SER A 94 -6.85 -11.21 30.22
C SER A 94 -5.61 -11.09 29.34
N ASP A 95 -4.41 -11.21 29.93
CA ASP A 95 -3.15 -11.17 29.21
C ASP A 95 -2.99 -12.39 28.30
N VAL A 96 -3.29 -13.59 28.81
CA VAL A 96 -3.30 -14.84 28.03
C VAL A 96 -4.32 -14.76 26.88
N ARG A 97 -5.52 -14.22 27.12
CA ARG A 97 -6.54 -14.03 26.08
C ARG A 97 -6.11 -13.04 24.99
N GLN A 98 -5.36 -12.00 25.35
CA GLN A 98 -4.87 -10.99 24.40
C GLN A 98 -3.56 -11.38 23.73
N ALA A 99 -2.81 -12.33 24.28
CA ALA A 99 -1.50 -12.74 23.76
C ALA A 99 -1.53 -13.15 22.26
N PRO A 100 -2.52 -13.92 21.76
CA PRO A 100 -2.59 -14.25 20.33
C PRO A 100 -2.77 -13.02 19.44
N GLN A 101 -3.60 -12.06 19.85
CA GLN A 101 -3.83 -10.81 19.11
C GLN A 101 -2.56 -9.97 19.07
N ARG A 102 -1.87 -9.84 20.21
CA ARG A 102 -0.59 -9.11 20.31
C ARG A 102 0.49 -9.76 19.45
N ALA A 103 0.58 -11.09 19.47
CA ALA A 103 1.50 -11.84 18.63
C ALA A 103 1.16 -11.71 17.13
N ALA A 104 -0.12 -11.65 16.76
CA ALA A 104 -0.53 -11.39 15.38
C ALA A 104 -0.16 -9.98 14.92
N GLN A 105 -0.40 -8.97 15.76
CA GLN A 105 -0.04 -7.57 15.49
C GLN A 105 1.48 -7.40 15.34
N ALA A 106 2.27 -7.99 16.25
CA ALA A 106 3.73 -7.95 16.16
C ALA A 106 4.23 -8.58 14.85
N ARG A 107 3.70 -9.76 14.48
CA ARG A 107 4.03 -10.41 13.19
C ARG A 107 3.67 -9.55 11.98
N GLN A 108 2.53 -8.87 12.02
CA GLN A 108 2.10 -7.96 10.96
C GLN A 108 3.03 -6.76 10.84
N GLN A 109 3.38 -6.12 11.96
CA GLN A 109 4.33 -5.01 12.01
C GLN A 109 5.70 -5.42 11.48
N ASP A 110 6.19 -6.60 11.85
CA ASP A 110 7.46 -7.13 11.34
C ASP A 110 7.41 -7.37 9.82
N ALA A 111 6.30 -7.91 9.31
CA ALA A 111 6.09 -8.11 7.88
C ALA A 111 6.06 -6.77 7.12
N ASP A 112 5.36 -5.78 7.67
CA ASP A 112 5.28 -4.43 7.11
C ASP A 112 6.63 -3.72 7.07
N LEU A 113 7.41 -3.84 8.15
CA LEU A 113 8.78 -3.31 8.22
C LEU A 113 9.68 -3.98 7.17
N LYS A 114 9.53 -5.29 6.96
CA LYS A 114 10.25 -6.00 5.88
C LYS A 114 9.85 -5.48 4.50
N LEU A 115 8.57 -5.25 4.24
CA LEU A 115 8.10 -4.67 2.97
C LEU A 115 8.66 -3.26 2.74
N LYS A 116 8.61 -2.39 3.76
CA LYS A 116 9.18 -1.04 3.68
C LYS A 116 10.69 -1.08 3.47
N LYS A 117 11.43 -2.02 4.08
CA LYS A 117 12.86 -2.19 3.82
C LYS A 117 13.16 -2.67 2.39
N ALA A 118 12.35 -3.57 1.84
CA ALA A 118 12.58 -4.15 0.52
C ALA A 118 12.23 -3.21 -0.65
N TYR A 119 11.19 -2.39 -0.47
CA TYR A 119 10.62 -1.58 -1.55
C TYR A 119 10.63 -0.08 -1.28
N THR A 120 10.85 0.36 -0.04
CA THR A 120 10.72 1.76 0.42
C THR A 120 9.28 2.29 0.37
N ASN A 121 8.65 2.26 -0.80
CA ASN A 121 7.29 2.72 -1.05
C ASN A 121 6.63 1.95 -2.22
N SER A 122 5.33 2.18 -2.41
CA SER A 122 4.46 1.55 -3.40
C SER A 122 4.86 1.90 -4.84
N ARG A 123 5.41 3.11 -5.08
CA ARG A 123 5.89 3.54 -6.39
C ARG A 123 7.11 2.73 -6.83
N THR A 124 8.08 2.51 -5.94
CA THR A 124 9.25 1.67 -6.20
C THR A 124 8.86 0.21 -6.41
N ALA A 125 7.90 -0.31 -5.62
CA ALA A 125 7.34 -1.64 -5.86
C ALA A 125 6.68 -1.76 -7.24
N ALA A 126 5.93 -0.75 -7.68
CA ALA A 126 5.33 -0.71 -9.01
C ALA A 126 6.35 -0.64 -10.15
N ALA A 127 7.47 0.05 -9.95
CA ALA A 127 8.59 0.05 -10.90
C ALA A 127 9.20 -1.35 -11.01
N LYS A 128 9.52 -2.00 -9.88
CA LYS A 128 10.03 -3.38 -9.86
C LYS A 128 9.05 -4.39 -10.49
N LYS A 129 7.73 -4.23 -10.27
CA LYS A 129 6.69 -5.01 -10.96
C LYS A 129 6.85 -4.89 -12.47
N ARG A 130 6.90 -3.67 -13.01
CA ARG A 130 7.05 -3.42 -14.44
C ARG A 130 8.31 -4.06 -15.01
N ASP A 131 9.44 -3.93 -14.31
CA ASP A 131 10.71 -4.48 -14.77
C ASP A 131 10.67 -6.02 -14.82
N ALA A 132 10.16 -6.65 -13.75
CA ALA A 132 10.01 -8.10 -13.67
C ALA A 132 9.08 -8.65 -14.77
N LEU A 133 7.90 -8.03 -14.95
CA LEU A 133 6.94 -8.42 -15.98
C LEU A 133 7.49 -8.19 -17.39
N THR A 134 8.25 -7.12 -17.60
CA THR A 134 8.94 -6.88 -18.88
C THR A 134 9.96 -7.97 -19.17
N GLY A 135 10.74 -8.40 -18.17
CA GLY A 135 11.68 -9.50 -18.31
C GLY A 135 11.01 -10.81 -18.73
N ILE A 136 9.94 -11.21 -18.03
CA ILE A 136 9.18 -12.43 -18.36
C ILE A 136 8.54 -12.31 -19.75
N ARG A 137 7.99 -11.14 -20.11
CA ARG A 137 7.40 -10.91 -21.43
C ARG A 137 8.42 -11.05 -22.55
N LYS A 138 9.63 -10.53 -22.38
CA LYS A 138 10.72 -10.70 -23.35
C LYS A 138 11.06 -12.17 -23.57
N GLN A 139 11.10 -12.97 -22.49
CA GLN A 139 11.30 -14.42 -22.58
C GLN A 139 10.17 -15.10 -23.35
N ILE A 140 8.90 -14.77 -23.06
CA ILE A 140 7.75 -15.32 -23.78
C ILE A 140 7.85 -15.03 -25.28
N VAL A 141 8.14 -13.78 -25.66
CA VAL A 141 8.26 -13.39 -27.08
C VAL A 141 9.40 -14.14 -27.76
N PHE A 142 10.54 -14.27 -27.09
CA PHE A 142 11.68 -15.02 -27.61
C PHE A 142 11.31 -16.49 -27.87
N GLU A 143 10.69 -17.16 -26.90
CA GLU A 143 10.28 -18.57 -27.06
C GLU A 143 9.18 -18.76 -28.11
N GLN A 144 8.28 -17.78 -28.26
CA GLN A 144 7.28 -17.79 -29.33
C GLN A 144 7.92 -17.72 -30.72
N GLU A 145 8.95 -16.89 -30.90
CA GLU A 145 9.67 -16.83 -32.17
C GLU A 145 10.44 -18.14 -32.44
N GLN A 146 11.05 -18.72 -31.41
CA GLN A 146 11.69 -20.04 -31.51
C GLN A 146 10.71 -21.16 -31.87
N LEU A 147 9.47 -21.10 -31.34
CA LEU A 147 8.41 -22.04 -31.69
C LEU A 147 7.95 -21.85 -33.15
N LYS A 148 7.81 -20.58 -33.58
CA LYS A 148 7.44 -20.24 -34.96
C LYS A 148 8.48 -20.74 -35.95
N GLN A 149 9.78 -20.61 -35.64
CA GLN A 149 10.83 -21.17 -36.49
C GLN A 149 10.69 -22.69 -36.64
N LEU A 150 10.46 -23.42 -35.54
CA LEU A 150 10.24 -24.87 -35.62
C LEU A 150 9.00 -25.25 -36.43
N GLN A 151 7.94 -24.44 -36.39
CA GLN A 151 6.75 -24.65 -37.21
C GLN A 151 7.08 -24.47 -38.70
N THR A 152 7.85 -23.45 -39.05
CA THR A 152 8.32 -23.22 -40.42
C THR A 152 9.19 -24.39 -40.91
N ASP A 153 10.16 -24.82 -40.09
CA ASP A 153 11.02 -25.96 -40.43
C ASP A 153 10.20 -27.24 -40.63
N ARG A 154 9.17 -27.46 -39.80
CA ARG A 154 8.28 -28.60 -39.92
C ARG A 154 7.57 -28.64 -41.26
N VAL A 155 7.08 -27.49 -41.75
CA VAL A 155 6.41 -27.41 -43.06
C VAL A 155 7.37 -27.89 -44.16
N LEU A 156 8.64 -27.50 -44.09
CA LEU A 156 9.67 -27.95 -45.04
C LEU A 156 9.92 -29.46 -44.93
N PHE A 157 10.08 -30.00 -43.72
CA PHE A 157 10.31 -31.44 -43.53
C PHE A 157 9.12 -32.30 -43.96
N VAL A 158 7.90 -31.87 -43.66
CA VAL A 158 6.68 -32.56 -44.11
C VAL A 158 6.56 -32.51 -45.62
N ARG A 159 6.89 -31.38 -46.27
CA ARG A 159 6.93 -31.30 -47.73
C ARG A 159 7.92 -32.30 -48.33
N GLN A 160 9.13 -32.39 -47.77
CA GLN A 160 10.14 -33.37 -48.21
C GLN A 160 9.62 -34.81 -48.04
N GLU A 161 9.00 -35.11 -46.90
CA GLU A 161 8.41 -36.43 -46.64
C GLU A 161 7.33 -36.78 -47.69
N ARG A 162 6.47 -35.83 -48.05
CA ARG A 162 5.45 -36.02 -49.08
C ARG A 162 6.04 -36.26 -50.47
N GLU A 163 7.14 -35.62 -50.82
CA GLU A 163 7.81 -35.86 -52.11
C GLU A 163 8.35 -37.28 -52.22
N TYR A 164 8.90 -37.87 -51.14
CA TYR A 164 9.31 -39.28 -51.15
C TYR A 164 8.12 -40.20 -51.40
N PHE A 165 6.99 -39.97 -50.72
CA PHE A 165 5.77 -40.75 -50.95
C PHE A 165 5.26 -40.61 -52.39
N ARG A 166 5.32 -39.41 -52.97
CA ARG A 166 4.91 -39.17 -54.37
C ARG A 166 5.78 -39.93 -55.38
N LYS A 167 7.06 -40.11 -55.07
CA LYS A 167 8.01 -40.88 -55.89
C LYS A 167 7.93 -42.40 -55.65
N GLY A 168 7.13 -42.86 -54.68
CA GLY A 168 7.11 -44.26 -54.25
C GLY A 168 8.39 -44.69 -53.51
N GLU A 169 9.20 -43.73 -53.07
CA GLU A 169 10.45 -43.97 -52.37
C GLU A 169 10.21 -44.07 -50.85
N THR A 170 11.07 -44.83 -50.17
CA THR A 170 11.05 -44.89 -48.70
C THR A 170 11.61 -43.60 -48.10
N VAL A 171 10.89 -43.01 -47.15
CA VAL A 171 11.34 -41.82 -46.41
C VAL A 171 12.65 -42.13 -45.65
N PRO A 172 13.73 -41.36 -45.86
CA PRO A 172 15.01 -41.58 -45.18
C PRO A 172 14.90 -41.54 -43.65
N ALA A 173 15.64 -42.43 -42.97
CA ALA A 173 15.63 -42.52 -41.50
C ALA A 173 15.98 -41.17 -40.83
N LYS A 174 16.93 -40.41 -41.41
CA LYS A 174 17.30 -39.08 -40.93
C LYS A 174 16.12 -38.11 -40.92
N LEU A 175 15.30 -38.10 -41.97
CA LEU A 175 14.13 -37.21 -42.08
C LEU A 175 13.07 -37.56 -41.04
N LYS A 176 12.81 -38.85 -40.81
CA LYS A 176 11.90 -39.31 -39.74
C LYS A 176 12.36 -38.85 -38.36
N THR A 177 13.67 -38.99 -38.08
CA THR A 177 14.25 -38.52 -36.81
C THR A 177 14.14 -37.00 -36.67
N THR A 178 14.40 -36.24 -37.74
CA THR A 178 14.25 -34.78 -37.73
C THR A 178 12.80 -34.36 -37.44
N LEU A 179 11.81 -34.99 -38.07
CA LEU A 179 10.39 -34.74 -37.82
C LEU A 179 10.00 -35.05 -36.35
N ASN A 180 10.48 -36.18 -35.82
CA ASN A 180 10.23 -36.56 -34.43
C ASN A 180 10.83 -35.54 -33.43
N ASN A 181 12.10 -35.18 -33.64
CA ASN A 181 12.79 -34.20 -32.79
C ASN A 181 12.15 -32.81 -32.88
N ASN A 182 11.78 -32.37 -34.08
CA ASN A 182 11.04 -31.13 -34.28
C ASN A 182 9.72 -31.13 -33.49
N GLN A 183 8.93 -32.22 -33.58
CA GLN A 183 7.69 -32.35 -32.79
C GLN A 183 7.95 -32.28 -31.28
N LYS A 184 8.93 -33.03 -30.78
CA LYS A 184 9.29 -33.02 -29.35
C LYS A 184 9.69 -31.61 -28.88
N ASN A 185 10.53 -30.94 -29.66
CA ASN A 185 10.97 -29.58 -29.35
C ASN A 185 9.79 -28.58 -29.36
N MET A 186 8.85 -28.71 -30.30
CA MET A 186 7.65 -27.88 -30.33
C MET A 186 6.78 -28.07 -29.09
N VAL A 187 6.60 -29.32 -28.63
CA VAL A 187 5.82 -29.62 -27.41
C VAL A 187 6.50 -29.00 -26.18
N ALA A 188 7.81 -29.26 -26.00
CA ALA A 188 8.57 -28.73 -24.87
C ALA A 188 8.53 -27.18 -24.82
N LYS A 189 8.62 -26.52 -25.97
CA LYS A 189 8.55 -25.05 -26.04
C LYS A 189 7.17 -24.51 -25.72
N LYS A 190 6.09 -25.19 -26.14
CA LYS A 190 4.73 -24.81 -25.76
C LYS A 190 4.52 -24.92 -24.24
N GLU A 191 4.97 -26.00 -23.63
CA GLU A 191 4.92 -26.20 -22.18
C GLU A 191 5.74 -25.13 -21.46
N TYR A 192 6.93 -24.80 -21.97
CA TYR A 192 7.76 -23.75 -21.39
C TYR A 192 7.11 -22.37 -21.50
N ILE A 193 6.52 -22.02 -22.65
CA ILE A 193 5.74 -20.77 -22.81
C ILE A 193 4.59 -20.72 -21.80
N GLN A 194 3.85 -21.82 -21.61
CA GLN A 194 2.77 -21.89 -20.61
C GLN A 194 3.29 -21.68 -19.17
N SER A 195 4.46 -22.23 -18.86
CA SER A 195 5.12 -22.03 -17.57
C SER A 195 5.47 -20.54 -17.35
N LEU A 196 5.99 -19.86 -18.37
CA LEU A 196 6.32 -18.43 -18.33
C LEU A 196 5.07 -17.56 -18.20
N GLN A 197 3.98 -17.91 -18.89
CA GLN A 197 2.68 -17.23 -18.76
C GLN A 197 2.08 -17.39 -17.35
N THR A 198 2.26 -18.56 -16.73
CA THR A 198 1.84 -18.80 -15.35
C THR A 198 2.70 -18.00 -14.38
N ARG A 199 4.02 -18.00 -14.58
CA ARG A 199 4.96 -17.16 -13.82
C ARG A 199 4.60 -15.68 -13.91
N TYR A 200 4.28 -15.19 -15.11
CA TYR A 200 3.85 -13.80 -15.33
C TYR A 200 2.65 -13.44 -14.43
N ARG A 201 1.58 -14.24 -14.48
CA ARG A 201 0.36 -14.01 -13.68
C ARG A 201 0.62 -14.08 -12.18
N ASN A 202 1.43 -15.04 -11.74
CA ASN A 202 1.78 -15.19 -10.33
C ASN A 202 2.61 -14.00 -9.82
N THR A 203 3.62 -13.59 -10.59
CA THR A 203 4.44 -12.42 -10.27
C THR A 203 3.60 -11.15 -10.26
N GLU A 204 2.69 -10.99 -11.22
CA GLU A 204 1.75 -9.87 -11.24
C GLU A 204 0.91 -9.79 -9.95
N ALA A 205 0.26 -10.90 -9.58
CA ALA A 205 -0.58 -10.98 -8.39
C ALA A 205 0.21 -10.83 -7.07
N GLU A 206 1.46 -11.29 -7.03
CA GLU A 206 2.36 -11.06 -5.90
C GLU A 206 2.66 -9.57 -5.72
N TYR A 207 3.11 -8.89 -6.79
CA TYR A 207 3.40 -7.47 -6.73
C TYR A 207 2.14 -6.63 -6.44
N ASP A 208 0.97 -7.00 -6.95
CA ASP A 208 -0.28 -6.29 -6.66
C ASP A 208 -0.67 -6.34 -5.18
N ARG A 209 -0.42 -7.48 -4.52
CA ARG A 209 -0.59 -7.61 -3.07
C ARG A 209 0.41 -6.75 -2.31
N ILE A 210 1.68 -6.76 -2.72
CA ILE A 210 2.74 -5.93 -2.11
C ILE A 210 2.42 -4.44 -2.24
N ILE A 211 2.05 -3.99 -3.44
CA ILE A 211 1.72 -2.58 -3.73
C ILE A 211 0.49 -2.16 -2.93
N SER A 212 -0.56 -2.98 -2.90
CA SER A 212 -1.76 -2.70 -2.10
C SER A 212 -1.44 -2.56 -0.62
N ARG A 213 -0.58 -3.45 -0.08
CA ARG A 213 -0.18 -3.37 1.32
C ARG A 213 0.65 -2.12 1.61
N LEU A 214 1.62 -1.79 0.75
CA LEU A 214 2.43 -0.58 0.90
C LEU A 214 1.57 0.69 0.86
N LYS A 215 0.62 0.80 -0.07
CA LYS A 215 -0.32 1.93 -0.16
C LYS A 215 -1.17 2.11 1.11
N ALA A 216 -1.53 1.03 1.78
CA ALA A 216 -2.29 1.09 3.03
C ALA A 216 -1.46 1.60 4.21
N MET A 217 -0.14 1.73 4.06
CA MET A 217 0.81 2.16 5.11
C MET A 217 1.51 3.49 4.80
N GLU A 218 1.13 4.13 3.70
CA GLU A 218 1.60 5.43 3.19
C GLU A 218 0.61 6.52 3.54
#